data_AF-A0A5C8DYV3-F1
#
_entry.id   AF-A0A5C8DYV3-F1
#
_cell.length_a   1.000
_cell.length_b   1.000
_cell.length_c   1.000
_cell.angle_alpha   90.00
_cell.angle_beta   90.00
_cell.angle_gamma   90.00
#
_symmetry.space_group_name_H-M   'P 1'
#
loop_
_entity.id
_entity.type
_entity.pdbx_description
1 polymer ?
#
loop_
_entity_poly.entity_id
_entity_poly.type
_entity_poly.pdbx_seq_one_letter_code
_entity_poly.pdbx_strand_id
1 'polypeptide(L)'
;MENSILLNECSIGFKIKYLIDFIIKATILFGISTFILLLKIIFSDGSMDSMLFIASIVLIWCVLYLAFYIITEGIIKQIIAGFIISIIGTILTAIFPFLGIILAIIGFFMMVKQIIDMVKIIPLLLLGLLLFLLLFDAELLSHFIGGLVRLPSIKINISFISNPINNLLRDAEIIFPNRIFISYPNIAYLILSFIVAINLGFKYRLKDAIFRQCVIFMAIPIAIIIIILIRFIAESIAESISGSLYNPSSIQSSGLNKGKIWINSYVRTDGTHVIGHWRGLPK
;
A
#
# COMPACT_ATOMS: atom_id res chain seq x y z
N MET A 1 -19.04 18.53 26.32
CA MET A 1 -18.80 19.95 26.66
C MET A 1 -17.30 20.09 26.91
N GLU A 2 -16.54 20.39 25.87
CA GLU A 2 -15.13 20.76 26.01
C GLU A 2 -15.07 22.25 26.33
N ASN A 3 -14.43 22.61 27.44
CA ASN A 3 -14.08 23.99 27.76
C ASN A 3 -13.05 24.48 26.73
N SER A 4 -13.52 25.04 25.61
CA SER A 4 -12.69 25.79 24.68
C SER A 4 -12.33 27.12 25.33
N ILE A 5 -11.23 27.15 26.10
CA ILE A 5 -10.64 28.42 26.53
C ILE A 5 -10.31 29.19 25.25
N LEU A 6 -10.93 30.35 25.06
CA LEU A 6 -10.64 31.21 23.92
C LEU A 6 -9.16 31.58 23.99
N LEU A 7 -8.39 31.23 22.94
CA LEU A 7 -6.96 31.53 22.84
C LEU A 7 -6.64 32.99 23.18
N ASN A 8 -7.58 33.91 22.93
CA ASN A 8 -7.48 35.32 23.27
C ASN A 8 -7.32 35.61 24.77
N GLU A 9 -7.91 34.79 25.66
CA GLU A 9 -7.91 34.94 27.11
C GLU A 9 -6.62 34.39 27.77
N CYS A 10 -5.77 33.70 27.00
CA CYS A 10 -4.51 33.16 27.51
C CYS A 10 -3.37 34.19 27.54
N SER A 11 -2.48 34.05 28.52
CA SER A 11 -1.25 34.84 28.61
C SER A 11 -0.37 34.66 27.37
N ILE A 12 0.41 35.69 27.04
CA ILE A 12 1.33 35.67 25.88
C ILE A 12 2.29 34.48 25.95
N GLY A 13 2.79 34.13 27.15
CA GLY A 13 3.64 32.96 27.34
C GLY A 13 2.95 31.63 27.00
N PHE A 14 1.66 31.48 27.32
CA PHE A 14 0.89 30.30 26.94
C PHE A 14 0.68 30.21 25.41
N LYS A 15 0.39 31.34 24.75
CA LYS A 15 0.27 31.43 23.29
C LYS A 15 1.56 31.02 22.58
N ILE A 16 2.70 31.50 23.06
CA ILE A 16 4.03 31.15 22.51
C ILE A 16 4.31 29.65 22.69
N LYS A 17 4.07 29.11 23.89
CA LYS A 17 4.26 27.67 24.16
C LYS A 17 3.40 26.80 23.25
N TYR A 18 2.13 27.18 23.06
CA TYR A 18 1.21 26.47 22.17
C TYR A 18 1.68 26.51 20.70
N LEU A 19 2.14 27.69 20.23
CA LEU A 19 2.70 27.84 18.90
C LEU A 19 3.94 26.96 18.68
N ILE A 20 4.86 26.95 19.64
CA ILE A 20 6.08 26.11 19.58
C ILE A 20 5.71 24.63 19.52
N ASP A 21 4.80 24.17 20.38
CA ASP A 21 4.34 22.77 20.38
C ASP A 21 3.67 22.38 19.05
N PHE A 22 2.86 23.28 18.47
CA PHE A 22 2.29 23.10 17.14
C PHE A 22 3.37 23.00 16.05
N ILE A 23 4.36 23.90 16.03
CA ILE A 23 5.44 23.91 15.04
C ILE A 23 6.26 22.61 15.13
N ILE A 24 6.59 22.17 16.34
CA ILE A 24 7.33 20.93 16.56
C ILE A 24 6.54 19.74 16.01
N LYS A 25 5.25 19.64 16.32
CA LYS A 25 4.37 18.57 15.82
C LYS A 25 4.30 18.55 14.30
N ALA A 26 4.01 19.70 13.68
CA ALA A 26 3.93 19.81 12.23
C ALA A 26 5.27 19.46 11.56
N THR A 27 6.40 19.86 12.16
CA THR A 27 7.74 19.56 11.64
C THR A 27 8.03 18.05 11.69
N ILE A 28 7.68 17.37 12.78
CA ILE A 28 7.86 15.91 12.90
C ILE A 28 7.01 15.18 11.86
N LEU A 29 5.72 15.54 11.74
CA LEU A 29 4.80 14.92 10.77
C LEU A 29 5.28 15.16 9.33
N PHE A 30 5.69 16.39 9.01
CA PHE A 30 6.22 16.71 7.69
C PHE A 30 7.53 15.94 7.42
N GLY A 31 8.40 15.84 8.43
CA GLY A 31 9.66 15.09 8.40
C GLY A 31 9.50 13.62 8.03
N ILE A 32 8.43 12.95 8.50
CA ILE A 32 8.13 11.57 8.09
C ILE A 32 7.82 11.51 6.59
N SER A 33 7.04 12.47 6.08
CA SER A 33 6.64 12.50 4.67
C SER A 33 7.82 12.80 3.74
N THR A 34 8.70 13.72 4.15
CA THR A 34 9.93 14.04 3.40
C THR A 34 10.92 12.89 3.43
N PHE A 35 11.01 12.15 4.54
CA PHE A 35 11.83 10.94 4.63
C PHE A 35 11.39 9.87 3.62
N ILE A 36 10.09 9.66 3.43
CA ILE A 36 9.59 8.72 2.42
C ILE A 36 9.97 9.17 1.00
N LEU A 37 9.87 10.48 0.70
CA LEU A 37 10.34 11.01 -0.60
C LEU A 37 11.86 10.83 -0.77
N LEU A 38 12.63 11.00 0.29
CA LEU A 38 14.07 10.78 0.28
C LEU A 38 14.40 9.31 0.01
N LEU A 39 13.65 8.36 0.57
CA LEU A 39 13.76 6.94 0.22
C LEU A 39 13.51 6.71 -1.27
N LYS A 40 12.48 7.34 -1.86
CA LYS A 40 12.26 7.29 -3.33
C LYS A 40 13.48 7.81 -4.09
N ILE A 41 14.00 8.98 -3.72
CA ILE A 41 15.12 9.61 -4.46
C ILE A 41 16.39 8.76 -4.41
N ILE A 42 16.65 8.06 -3.30
CA ILE A 42 17.87 7.27 -3.11
C ILE A 42 17.74 5.88 -3.75
N PHE A 43 16.59 5.22 -3.56
CA PHE A 43 16.42 3.80 -3.90
C PHE A 43 15.56 3.53 -5.14
N SER A 44 14.78 4.49 -5.63
CA SER A 44 13.94 4.28 -6.83
C SER A 44 14.80 4.35 -8.09
N ASP A 45 14.94 3.20 -8.73
CA ASP A 45 15.46 3.05 -10.09
C ASP A 45 14.34 3.01 -11.15
N GLY A 46 13.08 3.17 -10.70
CA GLY A 46 11.90 3.07 -11.52
C GLY A 46 11.43 1.64 -11.79
N SER A 47 12.06 0.63 -11.20
CA SER A 47 11.60 -0.76 -11.22
C SER A 47 10.47 -1.01 -10.21
N MET A 48 9.71 -2.07 -10.44
CA MET A 48 8.69 -2.53 -9.50
C MET A 48 9.30 -3.01 -8.17
N ASP A 49 10.52 -3.53 -8.20
CA ASP A 49 11.24 -4.05 -7.04
C ASP A 49 11.65 -2.93 -6.09
N SER A 50 12.09 -1.77 -6.61
CA SER A 50 12.39 -0.60 -5.79
C SER A 50 11.13 0.01 -5.15
N MET A 51 10.01 0.03 -5.88
CA MET A 51 8.72 0.42 -5.31
C MET A 51 8.31 -0.50 -4.15
N LEU A 52 8.45 -1.81 -4.33
CA LEU A 52 8.18 -2.81 -3.29
C LEU A 52 9.10 -2.64 -2.07
N PHE A 53 10.39 -2.36 -2.29
CA PHE A 53 11.34 -2.10 -1.22
C PHE A 53 10.90 -0.91 -0.36
N ILE A 54 10.57 0.23 -0.99
CA ILE A 54 10.06 1.41 -0.27
C ILE A 54 8.76 1.08 0.47
N ALA A 55 7.84 0.35 -0.17
CA ALA A 55 6.59 -0.09 0.44
C ALA A 55 6.82 -0.94 1.69
N SER A 56 7.83 -1.81 1.67
CA SER A 56 8.18 -2.69 2.79
C SER A 56 8.67 -1.89 4.00
N ILE A 57 9.49 -0.86 3.79
CA ILE A 57 9.97 0.03 4.85
C ILE A 57 8.80 0.81 5.46
N VAL A 58 7.92 1.37 4.62
CA VAL A 58 6.72 2.09 5.07
C VAL A 58 5.80 1.14 5.85
N LEU A 59 5.63 -0.10 5.39
CA LEU A 59 4.80 -1.09 6.06
C LEU A 59 5.38 -1.47 7.42
N ILE A 60 6.68 -1.73 7.53
CA ILE A 60 7.35 -2.01 8.81
C ILE A 60 7.14 -0.86 9.78
N TRP A 61 7.35 0.38 9.34
CA TRP A 61 7.14 1.55 10.18
C TRP A 61 5.68 1.67 10.65
N CYS A 62 4.71 1.50 9.75
CA CYS A 62 3.29 1.52 10.10
C CYS A 62 2.92 0.43 11.11
N VAL A 63 3.38 -0.81 10.90
CA VAL A 63 3.09 -1.94 11.80
C VAL A 63 3.69 -1.72 13.18
N LEU A 64 4.95 -1.26 13.26
CA LEU A 64 5.60 -0.96 14.53
C LEU A 64 4.86 0.15 15.29
N TYR A 65 4.44 1.21 14.60
CA TYR A 65 3.72 2.30 15.23
C TYR A 65 2.30 1.89 15.67
N LEU A 66 1.59 1.10 14.86
CA LEU A 66 0.28 0.55 15.22
C LEU A 66 0.39 -0.33 16.48
N ALA A 67 1.41 -1.19 16.56
CA ALA A 67 1.65 -2.00 17.75
C ALA A 67 1.91 -1.14 18.99
N PHE A 68 2.76 -0.12 18.88
CA PHE A 68 3.00 0.85 19.95
C PHE A 68 1.73 1.58 20.39
N TYR A 69 0.91 2.00 19.43
CA TYR A 69 -0.36 2.70 19.69
C TYR A 69 -1.36 1.80 20.43
N ILE A 70 -1.53 0.55 19.97
CA ILE A 70 -2.41 -0.45 20.61
C ILE A 70 -2.02 -0.70 22.07
N ILE A 71 -0.71 -0.79 22.35
CA ILE A 71 -0.20 -0.99 23.71
C ILE A 71 -0.46 0.25 24.58
N THR A 72 -0.11 1.44 24.09
CA THR A 72 -0.20 2.68 24.88
C THR A 72 -1.64 3.15 25.13
N GLU A 73 -2.57 2.89 24.22
CA GLU A 73 -4.01 3.15 24.45
C GLU A 73 -4.67 2.08 25.34
N GLY A 74 -3.94 1.02 25.72
CA GLY A 74 -4.49 -0.05 26.53
C GLY A 74 -5.62 -0.81 25.84
N ILE A 75 -5.65 -0.80 24.50
CA ILE A 75 -6.69 -1.46 23.70
C ILE A 75 -6.71 -2.97 24.02
N ILE A 76 -5.55 -3.58 24.26
CA ILE A 76 -5.44 -4.99 24.67
C ILE A 76 -6.24 -5.25 25.97
N LYS A 77 -6.13 -4.35 26.95
CA LYS A 77 -6.88 -4.46 28.21
C LYS A 77 -8.39 -4.34 27.95
N GLN A 78 -8.79 -3.46 27.05
CA GLN A 78 -10.20 -3.29 26.66
C GLN A 78 -10.74 -4.53 25.92
N ILE A 79 -9.94 -5.14 25.05
CA ILE A 79 -10.30 -6.39 24.34
C ILE A 79 -10.52 -7.52 25.34
N ILE A 80 -9.58 -7.70 26.29
CA ILE A 80 -9.70 -8.73 27.33
C ILE A 80 -10.94 -8.47 28.20
N ALA A 81 -11.17 -7.23 28.63
CA ALA A 81 -12.36 -6.87 29.40
C ALA A 81 -13.64 -7.13 28.60
N GLY A 82 -13.69 -6.76 27.32
CA GLY A 82 -14.82 -7.02 26.43
C GLY A 82 -15.09 -8.51 26.25
N PHE A 83 -14.05 -9.33 26.15
CA PHE A 83 -14.18 -10.78 26.08
C PHE A 83 -14.80 -11.37 27.36
N ILE A 84 -14.32 -10.93 28.53
CA ILE A 84 -14.88 -11.35 29.83
C ILE A 84 -16.36 -10.94 29.93
N ILE A 85 -16.70 -9.72 29.53
CA ILE A 85 -18.08 -9.22 29.50
C ILE A 85 -18.94 -10.06 28.54
N SER A 86 -18.40 -10.47 27.39
CA SER A 86 -19.10 -11.33 26.44
C SER A 86 -19.46 -12.70 27.04
N ILE A 87 -18.54 -13.32 27.79
CA ILE A 87 -18.79 -14.61 28.46
C ILE A 87 -19.89 -14.44 29.52
N ILE A 88 -19.75 -13.44 30.39
CA ILE A 88 -20.74 -13.15 31.44
C ILE A 88 -22.11 -12.86 30.83
N GLY A 89 -22.16 -12.04 29.78
CA GLY A 89 -23.39 -11.72 29.05
C GLY A 89 -24.07 -12.95 28.45
N THR A 90 -23.29 -13.89 27.93
CA THR A 90 -23.82 -15.15 27.38
C THR A 90 -24.45 -16.01 28.47
N ILE A 91 -23.79 -16.15 29.63
CA ILE A 91 -24.32 -16.89 30.79
C ILE A 91 -25.61 -16.24 31.31
N LEU A 92 -25.62 -14.91 31.46
CA LEU A 92 -26.81 -14.16 31.87
C LEU A 92 -27.98 -14.34 30.90
N THR A 93 -27.70 -14.40 29.60
CA THR A 93 -28.72 -14.60 28.57
C THR A 93 -29.32 -16.00 28.61
N ALA A 94 -28.52 -17.01 28.95
CA ALA A 94 -29.00 -18.38 29.12
C ALA A 94 -29.97 -18.53 30.31
N ILE A 95 -29.75 -17.76 31.37
CA ILE A 95 -30.62 -17.76 32.58
C ILE A 95 -31.84 -16.85 32.37
N PHE A 96 -31.67 -15.69 31.72
CA PHE A 96 -32.71 -14.70 31.49
C PHE A 96 -32.82 -14.34 29.99
N PRO A 97 -33.69 -15.03 29.23
CA PRO A 97 -33.80 -14.84 27.77
C PRO A 97 -34.13 -13.40 27.35
N PHE A 98 -34.97 -12.70 28.11
CA PHE A 98 -35.34 -11.30 27.84
C PHE A 98 -34.14 -10.35 27.91
N LEU A 99 -33.18 -10.63 28.80
CA LEU A 99 -31.95 -9.84 28.96
C LEU A 99 -31.04 -10.00 27.74
N GLY A 100 -31.05 -11.19 27.12
CA GLY A 100 -30.37 -11.46 25.85
C GLY A 100 -30.88 -10.61 24.70
N ILE A 101 -32.20 -10.46 24.58
CA ILE A 101 -32.82 -9.62 23.53
C ILE A 101 -32.37 -8.17 23.68
N ILE A 102 -32.35 -7.64 24.92
CA ILE A 102 -31.88 -6.29 25.21
C ILE A 102 -30.38 -6.13 24.86
N LEU A 103 -29.54 -7.07 25.27
CA LEU A 103 -28.10 -7.06 24.96
C LEU A 103 -27.84 -7.15 23.45
N ALA A 104 -28.61 -7.93 22.71
CA ALA A 104 -28.49 -8.04 21.25
C ALA A 104 -28.82 -6.72 20.55
N ILE A 105 -29.89 -6.03 20.98
CA ILE A 105 -30.26 -4.71 20.44
C ILE A 105 -29.14 -3.69 20.71
N ILE A 106 -28.63 -3.64 21.94
CA ILE A 106 -27.52 -2.75 22.31
C ILE A 106 -26.26 -3.08 21.49
N GLY A 107 -25.93 -4.36 21.34
CA GLY A 107 -24.81 -4.83 20.54
C GLY A 107 -24.93 -4.41 19.08
N PHE A 108 -26.12 -4.52 18.50
CA PHE A 108 -26.40 -4.06 17.14
C PHE A 108 -26.16 -2.55 16.99
N PHE A 109 -26.65 -1.72 17.91
CA PHE A 109 -26.36 -0.27 17.88
C PHE A 109 -24.86 0.04 17.99
N MET A 110 -24.14 -0.70 18.83
CA MET A 110 -22.68 -0.55 18.94
C MET A 110 -21.96 -0.94 17.65
N MET A 111 -22.36 -2.03 16.99
CA MET A 111 -21.80 -2.43 15.69
C MET A 111 -22.05 -1.36 14.63
N VAL A 112 -23.29 -0.84 14.52
CA VAL A 112 -23.61 0.23 13.56
C VAL A 112 -22.76 1.47 13.81
N LYS A 113 -22.58 1.87 15.07
CA LYS A 113 -21.71 3.00 15.43
C LYS A 113 -20.25 2.74 15.01
N GLN A 114 -19.72 1.55 15.25
CA GLN A 114 -18.36 1.19 14.84
C GLN A 114 -18.20 1.21 13.32
N ILE A 115 -19.17 0.71 12.56
CA ILE A 115 -19.16 0.77 11.08
C ILE A 115 -19.12 2.24 10.62
N ILE A 116 -19.95 3.11 11.20
CA ILE A 116 -19.94 4.55 10.89
C ILE A 116 -18.58 5.17 11.18
N ASP A 117 -17.94 4.80 12.30
CA ASP A 117 -16.62 5.31 12.66
C ASP A 117 -15.51 4.77 11.74
N MET A 118 -15.63 3.53 11.23
CA MET A 118 -14.73 3.00 10.19
C MET A 118 -14.91 3.73 8.85
N VAL A 119 -16.14 4.06 8.46
CA VAL A 119 -16.41 4.82 7.22
C VAL A 119 -15.72 6.19 7.24
N LYS A 120 -15.61 6.82 8.41
CA LYS A 120 -14.87 8.10 8.58
C LYS A 120 -13.37 7.98 8.32
N ILE A 121 -12.81 6.78 8.26
CA ILE A 121 -11.39 6.53 7.94
C ILE A 121 -11.16 6.51 6.41
N ILE A 122 -12.19 6.23 5.60
CA ILE A 122 -12.07 6.13 4.14
C ILE A 122 -11.47 7.40 3.50
N PRO A 123 -11.91 8.64 3.85
CA PRO A 123 -11.29 9.85 3.29
C PRO A 123 -9.79 9.94 3.58
N LEU A 124 -9.35 9.41 4.72
CA LEU A 124 -7.97 9.41 5.14
C LEU A 124 -7.12 8.44 4.31
N LEU A 125 -7.67 7.27 3.97
CA LEU A 125 -7.05 6.32 3.04
C LEU A 125 -7.01 6.86 1.61
N LEU A 126 -8.06 7.55 1.16
CA LEU A 126 -8.12 8.15 -0.17
C LEU A 126 -7.06 9.27 -0.34
N LEU A 127 -6.83 10.04 0.72
CA LEU A 127 -5.71 10.99 0.78
C LEU A 127 -4.35 10.29 0.67
N GLY A 128 -4.21 9.13 1.32
CA GLY A 128 -3.02 8.28 1.20
C GLY A 128 -2.80 7.76 -0.22
N LEU A 129 -3.86 7.35 -0.91
CA LEU A 129 -3.80 6.94 -2.31
C LEU A 129 -3.39 8.10 -3.23
N LEU A 130 -3.88 9.31 -2.96
CA LEU A 130 -3.47 10.49 -3.71
C LEU A 130 -1.99 10.83 -3.49
N LEU A 131 -1.50 10.74 -2.25
CA LEU A 131 -0.07 10.88 -1.94
C LEU A 131 0.77 9.79 -2.63
N PHE A 132 0.29 8.55 -2.66
CA PHE A 132 0.92 7.45 -3.39
C PHE A 132 1.06 7.77 -4.89
N LEU A 133 0.00 8.24 -5.55
CA LEU A 133 0.02 8.59 -6.97
C LEU A 133 1.00 9.73 -7.27
N LEU A 134 1.09 10.72 -6.39
CA LEU A 134 2.07 11.80 -6.52
C LEU A 134 3.51 11.32 -6.25
N LEU A 135 3.66 10.35 -5.35
CA LEU A 135 4.96 9.78 -4.98
C LEU A 135 5.51 8.82 -6.03
N PHE A 136 4.71 8.10 -6.82
CA PHE A 136 5.22 7.15 -7.84
C PHE A 136 4.75 7.50 -9.26
N ASP A 137 4.56 8.79 -9.52
CA ASP A 137 4.07 9.37 -10.77
C ASP A 137 4.74 8.79 -12.03
N ALA A 138 6.06 8.85 -12.10
CA ALA A 138 6.82 8.47 -13.29
C ALA A 138 6.88 6.93 -13.44
N GLU A 139 6.99 6.23 -12.32
CA GLU A 139 7.05 4.77 -12.26
C GLU A 139 5.72 4.14 -12.66
N LEU A 140 4.60 4.67 -12.20
CA LEU A 140 3.28 4.21 -12.63
C LEU A 140 3.08 4.46 -14.13
N LEU A 141 3.42 5.65 -14.62
CA LEU A 141 3.25 6.01 -16.03
C LEU A 141 4.12 5.14 -16.96
N SER A 142 5.36 4.84 -16.56
CA SER A 142 6.25 3.97 -17.33
C SER A 142 5.72 2.54 -17.41
N HIS A 143 5.16 2.01 -16.33
CA HIS A 143 4.59 0.66 -16.28
C HIS A 143 3.26 0.52 -17.04
N PHE A 144 2.41 1.56 -17.08
CA PHE A 144 1.10 1.49 -17.75
C PHE A 144 1.12 1.94 -19.22
N ILE A 145 1.99 2.89 -19.60
CA ILE A 145 1.98 3.53 -20.94
C ILE A 145 3.29 3.25 -21.72
N GLY A 146 4.21 2.44 -21.20
CA GLY A 146 5.40 2.00 -21.93
C GLY A 146 6.44 3.11 -22.14
N GLY A 147 6.57 4.04 -21.19
CA GLY A 147 7.67 5.03 -21.17
C GLY A 147 7.61 6.12 -22.24
N LEU A 148 6.51 6.24 -22.99
CA LEU A 148 6.35 7.22 -24.08
C LEU A 148 6.18 8.68 -23.60
N VAL A 149 5.82 8.88 -22.33
CA VAL A 149 5.59 10.21 -21.76
C VAL A 149 6.55 10.45 -20.60
N ARG A 150 7.58 11.28 -20.82
CA ARG A 150 8.44 11.78 -19.73
C ARG A 150 7.81 13.04 -19.15
N LEU A 151 7.38 12.97 -17.90
CA LEU A 151 6.91 14.14 -17.15
C LEU A 151 8.06 15.14 -16.97
N PRO A 152 7.78 16.45 -17.05
CA PRO A 152 8.83 17.46 -16.90
C PRO A 152 9.38 17.43 -15.46
N SER A 153 10.71 17.56 -15.33
CA SER A 153 11.42 17.43 -14.05
C SER A 153 12.39 18.58 -13.83
N ILE A 154 12.54 18.98 -12.57
CA ILE A 154 13.52 19.98 -12.14
C ILE A 154 14.79 19.26 -11.76
N LYS A 155 15.91 19.67 -12.36
CA LYS A 155 17.25 19.15 -12.07
C LYS A 155 17.87 20.03 -10.99
N ILE A 156 18.08 19.48 -9.80
CA ILE A 156 18.82 20.15 -8.72
C ILE A 156 20.21 19.55 -8.69
N ASN A 157 21.21 20.37 -9.01
CA ASN A 157 22.61 19.97 -8.89
C ASN A 157 23.08 20.29 -7.47
N ILE A 158 23.43 19.25 -6.71
CA ILE A 158 24.00 19.43 -5.36
C ILE A 158 25.51 19.33 -5.51
N SER A 159 26.16 20.46 -5.78
CA SER A 159 27.61 20.53 -5.67
C SER A 159 27.95 20.61 -4.19
N PHE A 160 28.38 19.49 -3.59
CA PHE A 160 29.05 19.54 -2.30
C PHE A 160 30.30 20.42 -2.48
N ILE A 161 30.35 21.52 -1.73
CA ILE A 161 31.43 22.50 -1.76
C ILE A 161 32.76 21.75 -1.59
N SER A 162 33.62 21.84 -2.61
CA SER A 162 34.93 21.22 -2.65
C SER A 162 35.83 21.81 -1.55
N ASN A 163 35.88 21.14 -0.40
CA ASN A 163 36.85 21.39 0.65
C ASN A 163 37.28 20.04 1.28
N PRO A 164 38.45 19.95 1.92
CA PRO A 164 39.26 18.73 2.07
C PRO A 164 38.77 17.73 3.13
N ILE A 165 37.45 17.56 3.29
CA ILE A 165 36.80 16.49 4.08
C ILE A 165 36.47 15.29 3.15
N ASN A 166 37.17 15.20 2.01
CA ASN A 166 36.81 14.33 0.89
C ASN A 166 37.19 12.85 1.04
N ASN A 167 37.86 12.42 2.10
CA ASN A 167 38.16 10.99 2.27
C ASN A 167 37.04 10.24 3.03
N LEU A 168 36.25 10.93 3.86
CA LEU A 168 35.11 10.32 4.56
C LEU A 168 33.80 10.48 3.77
N LEU A 169 33.69 11.57 2.99
CA LEU A 169 32.52 11.87 2.16
C LEU A 169 32.58 11.23 0.77
N ARG A 170 33.75 10.74 0.32
CA ARG A 170 33.84 9.94 -0.92
C ARG A 170 33.02 8.66 -0.84
N ASP A 171 32.95 8.05 0.34
CA ASP A 171 32.09 6.89 0.59
C ASP A 171 30.62 7.30 0.74
N ALA A 172 30.34 8.56 1.08
CA ALA A 172 28.99 9.11 1.13
C ALA A 172 28.45 9.52 -0.26
N GLU A 173 29.33 9.85 -1.24
CA GLU A 173 28.94 10.00 -2.66
C GLU A 173 28.40 8.69 -3.26
N ILE A 174 28.73 7.53 -2.67
CA ILE A 174 28.16 6.22 -3.05
C ILE A 174 26.69 6.11 -2.61
N ILE A 175 26.31 6.81 -1.52
CA ILE A 175 24.97 6.72 -0.90
C ILE A 175 24.07 7.87 -1.36
N PHE A 176 24.63 9.06 -1.60
CA PHE A 176 23.87 10.24 -1.99
C PHE A 176 24.14 10.61 -3.45
N PRO A 177 23.13 10.58 -4.33
CA PRO A 177 23.33 10.91 -5.73
C PRO A 177 23.76 12.37 -5.88
N ASN A 178 24.85 12.61 -6.63
CA ASN A 178 25.35 13.96 -6.95
C ASN A 178 24.36 14.81 -7.78
N ARG A 179 23.23 14.22 -8.21
CA ARG A 179 22.14 14.92 -8.89
C ARG A 179 20.80 14.41 -8.37
N ILE A 180 19.98 15.32 -7.85
CA ILE A 180 18.61 15.01 -7.44
C ILE A 180 17.66 15.52 -8.52
N PHE A 181 16.80 14.62 -9.01
CA PHE A 181 15.71 14.96 -9.91
C PHE A 181 14.41 15.00 -9.11
N ILE A 182 13.80 16.18 -9.03
CA ILE A 182 12.49 16.33 -8.39
C ILE A 182 11.47 16.61 -9.51
N SER A 183 10.52 15.68 -9.69
CA SER A 183 9.41 15.86 -10.62
C SER A 183 8.39 16.85 -10.04
N TYR A 184 7.58 17.49 -10.90
CA TYR A 184 6.49 18.35 -10.40
C TYR A 184 5.49 17.61 -9.48
N PRO A 185 5.14 16.33 -9.72
CA PRO A 185 4.33 15.57 -8.76
C PRO A 185 5.00 15.35 -7.41
N ASN A 186 6.33 15.18 -7.34
CA ASN A 186 7.05 15.15 -6.06
C ASN A 186 6.92 16.48 -5.29
N ILE A 187 6.88 17.62 -5.99
CA ILE A 187 6.63 18.93 -5.36
C ILE A 187 5.19 19.02 -4.86
N ALA A 188 4.23 18.58 -5.66
CA ALA A 188 2.83 18.50 -5.23
C ALA A 188 2.65 17.57 -4.01
N TYR A 189 3.37 16.46 -3.96
CA TYR A 189 3.44 15.56 -2.80
C TYR A 189 3.93 16.30 -1.55
N LEU A 190 5.00 17.10 -1.66
CA LEU A 190 5.52 17.88 -0.53
C LEU A 190 4.52 18.93 -0.06
N ILE A 191 3.92 19.70 -0.98
CA ILE A 191 2.92 20.72 -0.64
C ILE A 191 1.73 20.08 0.07
N LEU A 192 1.20 18.98 -0.47
CA LEU A 192 0.07 18.29 0.13
C LEU A 192 0.44 17.70 1.49
N SER A 193 1.61 17.05 1.61
CA SER A 193 2.11 16.51 2.87
C SER A 193 2.28 17.58 3.93
N PHE A 194 2.69 18.79 3.54
CA PHE A 194 2.81 19.94 4.44
C PHE A 194 1.43 20.40 4.94
N ILE A 195 0.44 20.50 4.05
CA ILE A 195 -0.95 20.84 4.43
C ILE A 195 -1.52 19.78 5.38
N VAL A 196 -1.27 18.50 5.11
CA VAL A 196 -1.70 17.39 5.97
C VAL A 196 -1.03 17.46 7.33
N ALA A 197 0.28 17.71 7.39
CA ALA A 197 1.04 17.85 8.62
C ALA A 197 0.52 19.01 9.48
N ILE A 198 0.19 20.15 8.88
CA ILE A 198 -0.44 21.29 9.57
C ILE A 198 -1.81 20.90 10.12
N ASN A 199 -2.67 20.31 9.29
CA ASN A 199 -4.03 19.95 9.70
C ASN A 199 -4.04 18.92 10.84
N LEU A 200 -3.15 17.92 10.79
CA LEU A 200 -3.00 16.91 11.83
C LEU A 200 -2.36 17.48 13.10
N GLY A 201 -1.30 18.29 12.96
CA GLY A 201 -0.58 18.90 14.08
C GLY A 201 -1.43 19.89 14.88
N PHE A 202 -2.41 20.54 14.23
CA PHE A 202 -3.36 21.44 14.89
C PHE A 202 -4.47 20.69 15.64
N LYS A 203 -5.04 19.64 15.03
CA LYS A 203 -6.23 18.94 15.56
C LYS A 203 -5.93 17.89 16.62
N TYR A 204 -4.75 17.28 16.59
CA TYR A 204 -4.48 16.06 17.36
C TYR A 204 -3.24 16.19 18.24
N ARG A 205 -3.20 15.38 19.30
CA ARG A 205 -1.95 15.15 20.04
C ARG A 205 -0.97 14.42 19.14
N LEU A 206 0.34 14.58 19.39
CA LEU A 206 1.39 14.02 18.53
C LEU A 206 1.20 12.51 18.29
N LYS A 207 0.85 11.76 19.35
CA LYS A 207 0.60 10.32 19.25
C LYS A 207 -0.55 9.98 18.28
N ASP A 208 -1.69 10.67 18.43
CA ASP A 208 -2.85 10.45 17.56
C ASP A 208 -2.63 10.97 16.14
N ALA A 209 -1.84 12.04 15.99
CA ALA A 209 -1.47 12.60 14.70
C ALA A 209 -0.59 11.63 13.91
N ILE A 210 0.43 11.05 14.55
CA ILE A 210 1.28 10.04 13.92
C ILE A 210 0.47 8.79 13.59
N PHE A 211 -0.43 8.34 14.47
CA PHE A 211 -1.33 7.21 14.17
C PHE A 211 -2.15 7.45 12.90
N ARG A 212 -2.77 8.64 12.78
CA ARG A 212 -3.53 9.02 11.58
C ARG A 212 -2.64 9.09 10.34
N GLN A 213 -1.41 9.58 10.49
CA GLN A 213 -0.45 9.60 9.39
C GLN A 213 -0.01 8.19 8.98
N CYS A 214 0.14 7.24 9.91
CA CYS A 214 0.35 5.83 9.58
C CYS A 214 -0.82 5.27 8.76
N VAL A 215 -2.07 5.59 9.14
CA VAL A 215 -3.25 5.14 8.37
C VAL A 215 -3.23 5.73 6.95
N ILE A 216 -2.84 7.00 6.77
CA ILE A 216 -2.64 7.61 5.45
C ILE A 216 -1.59 6.82 4.66
N PHE A 217 -0.41 6.59 5.22
CA PHE A 217 0.68 5.94 4.51
C PHE A 217 0.48 4.44 4.30
N MET A 218 -0.42 3.79 5.04
CA MET A 218 -0.80 2.40 4.80
C MET A 218 -1.41 2.19 3.41
N ALA A 219 -1.95 3.25 2.80
CA ALA A 219 -2.43 3.21 1.42
C ALA A 219 -1.29 2.94 0.41
N ILE A 220 -0.04 3.32 0.69
CA ILE A 220 1.11 3.08 -0.20
C ILE A 220 1.34 1.58 -0.45
N PRO A 221 1.63 0.75 0.57
CA PRO A 221 1.82 -0.68 0.36
C PRO A 221 0.55 -1.37 -0.17
N ILE A 222 -0.63 -0.94 0.26
CA ILE A 222 -1.90 -1.47 -0.27
C ILE A 222 -2.01 -1.21 -1.78
N ALA A 223 -1.75 0.01 -2.24
CA ALA A 223 -1.84 0.38 -3.64
C ALA A 223 -0.84 -0.40 -4.51
N ILE A 224 0.39 -0.58 -4.02
CA ILE A 224 1.43 -1.34 -4.74
C ILE A 224 1.02 -2.81 -4.88
N ILE A 225 0.50 -3.44 -3.82
CA ILE A 225 -0.01 -4.81 -3.89
C ILE A 225 -1.15 -4.92 -4.92
N ILE A 226 -2.09 -3.96 -4.92
CA ILE A 226 -3.19 -3.92 -5.89
C ILE A 226 -2.65 -3.83 -7.33
N ILE A 227 -1.65 -2.98 -7.57
CA ILE A 227 -1.03 -2.85 -8.90
C ILE A 227 -0.36 -4.14 -9.34
N ILE A 228 0.37 -4.81 -8.45
CA ILE A 228 0.98 -6.13 -8.72
C ILE A 228 -0.09 -7.16 -9.09
N LEU A 229 -1.19 -7.21 -8.33
CA LEU A 229 -2.29 -8.12 -8.61
C LEU A 229 -2.95 -7.85 -9.96
N ILE A 230 -3.22 -6.58 -10.28
CA ILE A 230 -3.79 -6.18 -11.58
C ILE A 230 -2.86 -6.60 -12.72
N ARG A 231 -1.54 -6.37 -12.57
CA ARG A 231 -0.54 -6.74 -13.55
C ARG A 231 -0.50 -8.26 -13.78
N PHE A 232 -0.45 -9.04 -12.70
CA PHE A 232 -0.45 -10.50 -12.77
C PHE A 232 -1.69 -11.04 -13.50
N ILE A 233 -2.85 -10.46 -13.24
CA ILE A 233 -4.10 -10.80 -13.94
C ILE A 233 -4.02 -10.43 -15.42
N ALA A 234 -3.53 -9.23 -15.75
CA ALA A 234 -3.41 -8.76 -17.13
C ALA A 234 -2.45 -9.61 -17.96
N GLU A 235 -1.29 -9.97 -17.40
CA GLU A 235 -0.31 -10.87 -18.04
C GLU A 235 -0.90 -12.27 -18.25
N SER A 236 -1.60 -12.82 -17.25
CA SER A 236 -2.27 -14.13 -17.37
C SER A 236 -3.33 -14.14 -18.48
N ILE A 237 -4.10 -13.05 -18.61
CA ILE A 237 -5.09 -12.90 -19.68
C ILE A 237 -4.40 -12.78 -21.04
N ALA A 238 -3.34 -11.98 -21.15
CA ALA A 238 -2.59 -11.82 -22.39
C ALA A 238 -1.95 -13.15 -22.87
N GLU A 239 -1.41 -13.95 -21.95
CA GLU A 239 -0.86 -15.28 -22.25
C GLU A 239 -1.94 -16.26 -22.70
N SER A 240 -3.12 -16.27 -22.05
CA SER A 240 -4.22 -17.15 -22.46
C SER A 240 -4.79 -16.79 -23.84
N ILE A 241 -4.91 -15.49 -24.15
CA ILE A 241 -5.37 -15.00 -25.45
C ILE A 241 -4.32 -15.27 -26.53
N SER A 242 -3.05 -14.92 -26.29
CA SER A 242 -1.96 -15.16 -27.24
C SER A 242 -1.71 -16.65 -27.48
N GLY A 243 -1.78 -17.50 -26.45
CA GLY A 243 -1.67 -18.96 -26.58
C GLY A 243 -2.80 -19.57 -27.42
N SER A 244 -4.02 -19.03 -27.32
CA SER A 244 -5.17 -19.47 -28.13
C SER A 244 -5.12 -18.99 -29.59
N LEU A 245 -4.51 -17.82 -29.85
CA LEU A 245 -4.43 -17.20 -31.19
C LEU A 245 -3.17 -17.60 -31.97
N TYR A 246 -2.03 -17.80 -31.30
CA TYR A 246 -0.76 -18.11 -31.95
C TYR A 246 -0.49 -19.61 -32.13
N ASN A 247 -1.31 -20.50 -31.55
CA ASN A 247 -1.11 -21.94 -31.70
C ASN A 247 -2.40 -22.75 -31.93
N PRO A 248 -3.25 -22.40 -32.92
CA PRO A 248 -4.36 -23.27 -33.32
C PRO A 248 -3.84 -24.63 -33.86
N SER A 249 -2.58 -24.69 -34.27
CA SER A 249 -1.91 -25.90 -34.70
C SER A 249 -1.77 -26.95 -33.60
N SER A 250 -1.57 -26.62 -32.31
CA SER A 250 -1.41 -27.68 -31.29
C SER A 250 -2.71 -28.45 -31.01
N ILE A 251 -3.86 -27.83 -31.28
CA ILE A 251 -5.19 -28.46 -31.13
C ILE A 251 -5.59 -29.18 -32.42
N GLN A 252 -5.14 -28.74 -33.60
CA GLN A 252 -5.47 -29.36 -34.89
C GLN A 252 -4.38 -30.31 -35.45
N SER A 253 -3.14 -30.27 -34.95
CA SER A 253 -2.01 -31.07 -35.46
C SER A 253 -1.74 -32.34 -34.67
N SER A 254 -2.56 -32.70 -33.69
CA SER A 254 -2.43 -33.97 -32.96
C SER A 254 -2.84 -35.20 -33.78
N GLY A 255 -3.37 -35.02 -35.01
CA GLY A 255 -3.86 -36.16 -35.80
C GLY A 255 -3.68 -36.13 -37.32
N LEU A 256 -3.25 -35.02 -37.94
CA LEU A 256 -3.23 -34.90 -39.40
C LEU A 256 -1.89 -34.37 -39.90
N ASN A 257 -1.01 -35.27 -40.32
CA ASN A 257 0.25 -34.92 -40.97
C ASN A 257 0.19 -35.41 -42.43
N LYS A 258 0.05 -34.49 -43.38
CA LYS A 258 0.13 -34.74 -44.85
C LYS A 258 -0.81 -35.87 -45.36
N GLY A 259 -2.09 -35.84 -45.00
CA GLY A 259 -3.08 -36.83 -45.46
C GLY A 259 -2.88 -38.23 -44.87
N LYS A 260 -2.07 -38.35 -43.81
CA LYS A 260 -1.87 -39.57 -43.03
C LYS A 260 -2.38 -39.36 -41.61
N ILE A 261 -3.07 -40.37 -41.09
CA ILE A 261 -3.53 -40.45 -39.70
C ILE A 261 -2.61 -41.41 -38.94
N TRP A 262 -2.27 -41.07 -37.69
CA TRP A 262 -1.55 -41.98 -36.81
C TRP A 262 -2.53 -42.98 -36.21
N ILE A 263 -2.25 -44.27 -36.36
CA ILE A 263 -3.02 -45.33 -35.71
C ILE A 263 -2.22 -45.79 -34.49
N ASN A 264 -2.82 -45.62 -33.31
CA ASN A 264 -2.26 -46.12 -32.06
C ASN A 264 -2.11 -47.66 -32.10
N SER A 265 -1.14 -48.20 -31.37
CA SER A 265 -0.96 -49.65 -31.26
C SER A 265 -2.19 -50.33 -30.66
N TYR A 266 -2.58 -51.46 -31.22
CA TYR A 266 -3.71 -52.26 -30.73
C TYR A 266 -3.47 -53.74 -30.96
N VAL A 267 -4.18 -54.58 -30.21
CA VAL A 267 -4.15 -56.04 -30.34
C VAL A 267 -5.39 -56.46 -31.14
N ARG A 268 -5.18 -57.24 -32.20
CA ARG A 268 -6.26 -57.79 -33.02
C ARG A 268 -6.96 -58.95 -32.31
N THR A 269 -8.15 -59.30 -32.79
CA THR A 269 -8.96 -60.40 -32.24
C THR A 269 -8.30 -61.78 -32.35
N ASP A 270 -7.28 -61.93 -33.20
CA ASP A 270 -6.45 -63.13 -33.35
C ASP A 270 -5.21 -63.14 -32.42
N GLY A 271 -5.08 -62.14 -31.55
CA GLY A 271 -3.97 -62.00 -30.60
C GLY A 271 -2.71 -61.35 -31.18
N THR A 272 -2.68 -60.93 -32.45
CA THR A 272 -1.52 -60.22 -33.00
C THR A 272 -1.46 -58.77 -32.54
N HIS A 273 -0.28 -58.35 -32.05
CA HIS A 273 -0.04 -56.96 -31.62
C HIS A 273 0.42 -56.11 -32.81
N VAL A 274 -0.37 -55.09 -33.15
CA VAL A 274 -0.05 -54.12 -34.20
C VAL A 274 0.64 -52.91 -33.56
N ILE A 275 1.89 -52.66 -33.93
CA ILE A 275 2.64 -51.49 -33.49
C ILE A 275 2.08 -50.24 -34.21
N GLY A 276 2.06 -49.11 -33.50
CA GLY A 276 1.52 -47.85 -34.03
C GLY A 276 2.22 -47.43 -35.33
N HIS A 277 1.43 -47.03 -36.32
CA HIS A 277 1.95 -46.68 -37.65
C HIS A 277 1.10 -45.59 -38.31
N TRP A 278 1.70 -44.90 -39.29
CA TRP A 278 1.00 -43.92 -40.11
C TRP A 278 0.21 -44.60 -41.23
N ARG A 279 -1.09 -44.36 -41.31
CA ARG A 279 -1.97 -44.84 -42.39
C ARG A 279 -2.32 -43.67 -43.33
N GLY A 280 -2.13 -43.88 -44.63
CA GLY A 280 -2.60 -42.93 -45.65
C GLY A 280 -4.12 -42.97 -45.77
N LEU A 281 -4.76 -41.80 -45.85
CA LEU A 281 -6.17 -41.69 -46.19
C LEU A 281 -6.35 -42.10 -47.66
N PRO A 282 -7.44 -42.83 -48.01
CA PRO A 282 -7.74 -43.14 -49.40
C PRO A 282 -7.92 -41.84 -50.20
N LYS A 283 -7.46 -41.83 -51.46
CA LYS A 283 -7.63 -40.70 -52.38
C LYS A 283 -9.10 -40.52 -52.76
#